data_AF-A0A0S9KE93-F1
#
_entry.id   AF-A0A0S9KE93-F1
#
_cell.length_a   1.000
_cell.length_b   1.000
_cell.length_c   1.000
_cell.angle_alpha   90.00
_cell.angle_beta   90.00
_cell.angle_gamma   90.00
#
_symmetry.space_group_name_H-M   'P 1'
#
loop_
_entity.id
_entity.type
_entity.pdbx_description
1 polymer ?
#
loop_
_entity_poly.entity_id
_entity_poly.type
_entity_poly.pdbx_seq_one_letter_code
_entity_poly.pdbx_strand_id
1 'polypeptide(L)'
;MTESPTRPDDPSELPDPIEVPETSYGYADDDTDWPDDPYRNEAPADRKRRLRTNLIVATAVVVAAIFGISVLIFSQLSDAEVADTKAAAAGYRSAVTVFFADQMDAQKSVNEAEAAVAEAQEVLDGSAGKTFDNIAREQLADAIKIRSAEVKEAADAVSAAALPDVKPKHVAWDHGVEYVKAAKKIAAIELPTAAAAAAAKTDILAAPAAAVVAAQAAWRKEQDRLNTIAHTEWVRTAGFQSEIDACDGSVDISDNYWGKRTVAEHWSCGGRDFPTAAGAIVEFSGVVSGKFEVIGVVARLNVNTDGVADVPSGFDLLYQTCWAGDSSDMTFVGLRRVA
;
A
#
# COMPACT_ATOMS: atom_id res chain seq x y z
N MET A 1 -26.99 -2.01 20.83
CA MET A 1 -26.04 -1.71 21.91
C MET A 1 -24.66 -2.01 21.35
N THR A 2 -24.01 -0.99 20.80
CA THR A 2 -22.73 -1.10 20.10
C THR A 2 -21.74 -0.22 20.84
N GLU A 3 -20.78 -0.87 21.49
CA GLU A 3 -19.71 -0.21 22.24
C GLU A 3 -18.75 0.50 21.28
N SER A 4 -18.49 1.78 21.55
CA SER A 4 -17.47 2.57 20.88
C SER A 4 -16.07 2.14 21.36
N PRO A 5 -15.08 1.96 20.48
CA PRO A 5 -13.71 1.78 20.90
C PRO A 5 -13.09 3.13 21.29
N THR A 6 -12.62 3.19 22.54
CA THR A 6 -11.82 4.27 23.12
C THR A 6 -10.44 4.33 22.48
N ARG A 7 -10.06 5.55 22.06
CA ARG A 7 -8.72 5.96 21.62
C ARG A 7 -7.78 6.05 22.84
N PRO A 8 -6.53 5.56 22.78
CA PRO A 8 -5.52 5.94 23.75
C PRO A 8 -4.84 7.24 23.29
N ASP A 9 -5.04 8.28 24.08
CA ASP A 9 -4.14 9.42 24.20
C ASP A 9 -3.00 9.01 25.14
N ASP A 10 -1.74 9.01 24.67
CA ASP A 10 -0.58 9.56 25.41
C ASP A 10 0.72 9.47 24.57
N PRO A 11 1.26 10.60 24.06
CA PRO A 11 2.57 10.63 23.40
C PRO A 11 3.72 11.15 24.29
N SER A 12 3.66 11.03 25.63
CA SER A 12 4.57 11.76 26.53
C SER A 12 5.68 10.97 27.25
N GLU A 13 6.15 9.82 26.74
CA GLU A 13 7.37 9.17 27.26
C GLU A 13 8.52 9.20 26.24
N LEU A 14 9.25 10.32 26.23
CA LEU A 14 10.60 10.41 25.66
C LEU A 14 11.62 10.05 26.74
N PRO A 15 12.65 9.23 26.46
CA PRO A 15 13.72 8.97 27.40
C PRO A 15 14.64 10.20 27.58
N ASP A 16 15.09 10.40 28.81
CA ASP A 16 15.96 11.51 29.24
C ASP A 16 17.30 11.59 28.46
N PRO A 17 17.84 12.81 28.27
CA PRO A 17 19.14 13.02 27.64
C PRO A 17 20.29 12.56 28.54
N ILE A 18 21.26 11.86 27.94
CA ILE A 18 22.51 11.46 28.57
C ILE A 18 23.41 12.69 28.74
N GLU A 19 23.64 13.11 29.98
CA GLU A 19 24.64 14.10 30.37
C GLU A 19 26.06 13.58 30.10
N VAL A 20 26.88 14.38 29.43
CA VAL A 20 28.32 14.14 29.25
C VAL A 20 29.07 15.22 30.03
N PRO A 21 30.04 14.87 30.90
CA PRO A 21 30.65 15.84 31.81
C PRO A 21 31.61 16.79 31.10
N GLU A 22 31.50 18.08 31.44
CA GLU A 22 32.49 19.12 31.17
C GLU A 22 33.78 18.84 31.95
N THR A 23 34.93 18.78 31.27
CA THR A 23 36.24 18.86 31.92
C THR A 23 36.82 20.24 31.72
N SER A 24 36.91 20.96 32.83
CA SER A 24 37.41 22.33 32.99
C SER A 24 38.92 22.46 32.80
N TYR A 25 39.30 23.60 32.22
CA TYR A 25 40.65 24.15 32.21
C TYR A 25 41.25 24.31 33.62
N GLY A 26 42.53 23.96 33.76
CA GLY A 26 43.37 24.33 34.91
C GLY A 26 44.67 24.98 34.45
N TYR A 27 44.74 26.31 34.61
CA TYR A 27 45.97 27.10 34.59
C TYR A 27 46.55 27.15 36.01
N ALA A 28 47.87 27.04 36.15
CA ALA A 28 48.59 27.42 37.37
C ALA A 28 49.92 28.09 36.96
N ASP A 29 49.97 29.39 37.21
CA ASP A 29 51.17 30.24 37.28
C ASP A 29 51.82 30.16 38.69
N ASP A 30 52.93 30.89 38.84
CA ASP A 30 53.73 31.25 40.04
C ASP A 30 54.86 30.29 40.48
N ASP A 31 56.06 30.75 40.89
CA ASP A 31 56.78 32.03 40.75
C ASP A 31 58.22 31.85 41.34
N THR A 32 59.18 32.67 40.90
CA THR A 32 60.40 33.18 41.60
C THR A 32 61.46 32.26 42.26
N ASP A 33 62.76 32.45 41.97
CA ASP A 33 63.70 33.32 42.75
C ASP A 33 65.17 33.26 42.24
N TRP A 34 65.93 34.36 42.43
CA TRP A 34 67.27 34.71 41.86
C TRP A 34 68.49 34.19 42.69
N PRO A 35 69.71 34.79 42.62
CA PRO A 35 70.86 34.48 41.75
C PRO A 35 72.11 34.01 42.51
N ASP A 36 73.18 33.59 41.80
CA ASP A 36 74.57 33.78 42.27
C ASP A 36 75.61 33.55 41.15
N ASP A 37 76.38 34.60 40.84
CA ASP A 37 77.71 34.54 40.21
C ASP A 37 78.74 34.79 41.33
N PRO A 38 79.79 33.98 41.43
CA PRO A 38 81.10 34.61 41.25
C PRO A 38 82.17 33.72 40.59
N TYR A 39 82.79 34.26 39.55
CA TYR A 39 84.25 34.24 39.28
C TYR A 39 85.09 33.30 40.17
N ARG A 40 85.47 32.14 39.63
CA ARG A 40 86.64 31.36 40.08
C ARG A 40 87.68 31.30 38.96
N ASN A 41 88.78 32.03 39.17
CA ASN A 41 89.97 32.03 38.33
C ASN A 41 90.68 30.67 38.43
N GLU A 42 90.69 29.89 37.35
CA GLU A 42 91.42 28.63 37.26
C GLU A 42 92.75 28.78 36.50
N ALA A 43 93.80 28.20 37.09
CA ALA A 43 95.20 28.32 36.71
C ALA A 43 95.56 27.62 35.38
N PRO A 44 96.61 28.08 34.66
CA PRO A 44 96.98 27.60 33.35
C PRO A 44 97.85 26.33 33.42
N ALA A 45 97.24 25.16 33.67
CA ALA A 45 97.94 23.88 33.57
C ALA A 45 97.08 22.68 33.10
N ASP A 46 95.87 22.90 32.55
CA ASP A 46 94.91 21.80 32.30
C ASP A 46 94.28 21.76 30.88
N ARG A 47 94.95 22.36 29.89
CA ARG A 47 94.43 22.43 28.50
C ARG A 47 94.39 21.09 27.76
N LYS A 48 95.24 20.11 28.09
CA LYS A 48 95.29 18.81 27.38
C LYS A 48 94.32 17.76 27.91
N ARG A 49 93.86 17.86 29.16
CA ARG A 49 92.86 16.95 29.74
C ARG A 49 91.44 17.40 29.42
N ARG A 50 91.16 18.71 29.45
CA ARG A 50 89.88 19.32 29.03
C ARG A 50 89.52 19.07 27.57
N LEU A 51 90.49 19.04 26.65
CA LEU A 51 90.22 18.70 25.24
C LEU A 51 89.74 17.27 25.05
N ARG A 52 90.22 16.29 25.84
CA ARG A 52 89.76 14.89 25.77
C ARG A 52 88.41 14.71 26.47
N THR A 53 88.19 15.36 27.60
CA THR A 53 86.88 15.33 28.29
C THR A 53 85.81 16.06 27.47
N ASN A 54 86.13 17.21 26.87
CA ASN A 54 85.19 17.95 26.02
C ASN A 54 84.88 17.21 24.72
N LEU A 55 85.82 16.43 24.16
CA LEU A 55 85.55 15.59 22.98
C LEU A 55 84.62 14.42 23.33
N ILE A 56 84.84 13.74 24.47
CA ILE A 56 83.96 12.64 24.93
C ILE A 56 82.57 13.16 25.28
N VAL A 57 82.47 14.31 25.95
CA VAL A 57 81.20 14.98 26.26
C VAL A 57 80.50 15.44 24.98
N ALA A 58 81.21 16.03 24.02
CA ALA A 58 80.62 16.41 22.73
C ALA A 58 80.11 15.20 21.94
N THR A 59 80.81 14.07 21.97
CA THR A 59 80.37 12.84 21.29
C THR A 59 79.14 12.23 21.98
N ALA A 60 79.11 12.22 23.31
CA ALA A 60 77.95 11.76 24.08
C ALA A 60 76.71 12.65 23.88
N VAL A 61 76.90 13.97 23.78
CA VAL A 61 75.82 14.93 23.46
C VAL A 61 75.28 14.72 22.06
N VAL A 62 76.13 14.46 21.05
CA VAL A 62 75.68 14.18 19.68
C VAL A 62 74.91 12.85 19.60
N VAL A 63 75.38 11.79 20.27
CA VAL A 63 74.66 10.50 20.31
C VAL A 63 73.33 10.62 21.06
N ALA A 64 73.28 11.36 22.17
CA ALA A 64 72.03 11.63 22.89
C ALA A 64 71.06 12.50 22.07
N ALA A 65 71.57 13.47 21.30
CA ALA A 65 70.75 14.27 20.39
C ALA A 65 70.20 13.44 19.23
N ILE A 66 71.00 12.55 18.63
CA ILE A 66 70.53 11.64 17.57
C ILE A 66 69.49 10.66 18.14
N PHE A 67 69.70 10.10 19.33
CA PHE A 67 68.69 9.25 19.99
C PHE A 67 67.43 10.02 20.35
N GLY A 68 67.55 11.23 20.90
CA GLY A 68 66.41 12.09 21.24
C GLY A 68 65.59 12.52 20.02
N ILE A 69 66.25 12.90 18.92
CA ILE A 69 65.60 13.19 17.63
C ILE A 69 64.94 11.94 17.07
N SER A 70 65.60 10.78 17.16
CA SER A 70 65.05 9.51 16.69
C SER A 70 63.81 9.09 17.51
N VAL A 71 63.79 9.30 18.83
CA VAL A 71 62.63 9.03 19.70
C VAL A 71 61.49 10.02 19.42
N LEU A 72 61.77 11.31 19.21
CA LEU A 72 60.76 12.31 18.83
C LEU A 72 60.15 12.04 17.46
N ILE A 73 60.97 11.67 16.46
CA ILE A 73 60.49 11.27 15.15
C ILE A 73 59.65 10.00 15.26
N PHE A 74 60.09 9.01 16.04
CA PHE A 74 59.33 7.77 16.25
C PHE A 74 58.01 8.00 17.00
N SER A 75 57.96 8.89 17.99
CA SER A 75 56.72 9.22 18.70
C SER A 75 55.73 9.97 17.81
N GLN A 76 56.19 10.96 17.05
CA GLN A 76 55.34 11.70 16.10
C GLN A 76 54.81 10.81 14.98
N LEU A 77 55.62 9.87 14.47
CA LEU A 77 55.19 8.87 13.50
C LEU A 77 54.13 7.94 14.10
N SER A 78 54.30 7.51 15.36
CA SER A 78 53.31 6.66 16.02
C SER A 78 51.97 7.35 16.27
N ASP A 79 51.97 8.65 16.61
CA ASP A 79 50.73 9.41 16.83
C ASP A 79 49.95 9.62 15.52
N ALA A 80 50.66 9.87 14.41
CA ALA A 80 50.05 10.00 13.09
C ALA A 80 49.45 8.66 12.60
N GLU A 81 50.17 7.54 12.80
CA GLU A 81 49.68 6.20 12.46
C GLU A 81 48.41 5.81 13.23
N VAL A 82 48.35 6.17 14.51
CA VAL A 82 47.17 5.94 15.36
C VAL A 82 45.99 6.81 14.90
N ALA A 83 46.24 8.07 14.53
CA ALA A 83 45.20 8.97 14.03
C ALA A 83 44.58 8.49 12.70
N ASP A 84 45.40 8.06 11.74
CA ASP A 84 44.95 7.54 10.44
C ASP A 84 44.12 6.27 10.61
N THR A 85 44.59 5.33 11.45
CA THR A 85 43.86 4.09 11.73
C THR A 85 42.51 4.37 12.40
N LYS A 86 42.45 5.36 13.32
CA LYS A 86 41.21 5.79 13.98
C LYS A 86 40.23 6.41 12.98
N ALA A 87 40.70 7.24 12.05
CA ALA A 87 39.89 7.83 11.00
C ALA A 87 39.36 6.76 10.04
N ALA A 88 40.19 5.81 9.61
CA ALA A 88 39.78 4.70 8.74
C ALA A 88 38.74 3.78 9.43
N ALA A 89 38.92 3.46 10.71
CA ALA A 89 37.94 2.71 11.49
C ALA A 89 36.62 3.47 11.66
N ALA A 90 36.65 4.80 11.81
CA ALA A 90 35.45 5.63 11.83
C ALA A 90 34.72 5.62 10.47
N GLY A 91 35.46 5.70 9.36
CA GLY A 91 34.91 5.57 8.00
C GLY A 91 34.25 4.22 7.76
N TYR A 92 34.87 3.12 8.21
CA TYR A 92 34.26 1.79 8.17
C TYR A 92 32.97 1.70 8.99
N ARG A 93 32.96 2.18 10.25
CA ARG A 93 31.74 2.20 11.08
C ARG A 93 30.63 3.02 10.43
N SER A 94 30.96 4.17 9.84
CA SER A 94 30.02 5.00 9.09
C SER A 94 29.40 4.22 7.92
N ALA A 95 30.22 3.53 7.11
CA ALA A 95 29.74 2.71 6.00
C ALA A 95 28.82 1.56 6.47
N VAL A 96 29.15 0.90 7.59
CA VAL A 96 28.29 -0.13 8.20
C VAL A 96 26.95 0.47 8.65
N THR A 97 26.96 1.64 9.31
CA THR A 97 25.73 2.32 9.75
C THR A 97 24.84 2.69 8.56
N VAL A 98 25.41 3.25 7.49
CA VAL A 98 24.68 3.59 6.26
C VAL A 98 24.07 2.35 5.63
N PHE A 99 24.84 1.26 5.50
CA PHE A 99 24.31 0.00 4.95
C PHE A 99 23.09 -0.52 5.71
N PHE A 100 23.12 -0.52 7.05
CA PHE A 100 21.98 -0.98 7.84
C PHE A 100 20.78 -0.03 7.76
N ALA A 101 21.02 1.28 7.70
CA ALA A 101 19.95 2.26 7.48
C ALA A 101 19.26 2.01 6.13
N ASP A 102 20.04 1.87 5.06
CA ASP A 102 19.52 1.59 3.73
C ASP A 102 18.78 0.24 3.67
N GLN A 103 19.27 -0.79 4.39
CA GLN A 103 18.60 -2.09 4.49
C GLN A 103 17.25 -1.99 5.21
N MET A 104 17.16 -1.22 6.30
CA MET A 104 15.91 -0.99 7.03
C MET A 104 14.89 -0.24 6.16
N ASP A 105 15.34 0.79 5.42
CA ASP A 105 14.48 1.55 4.50
C ASP A 105 13.99 0.68 3.34
N ALA A 106 14.85 -0.22 2.82
CA ALA A 106 14.48 -1.22 1.83
C ALA A 106 13.42 -2.19 2.36
N GLN A 107 13.62 -2.72 3.57
CA GLN A 107 12.67 -3.64 4.18
C GLN A 107 11.32 -2.97 4.44
N LYS A 108 11.32 -1.72 4.92
CA LYS A 108 10.09 -0.93 5.10
C LYS A 108 9.33 -0.79 3.78
N SER A 109 10.03 -0.48 2.70
CA SER A 109 9.44 -0.35 1.37
C SER A 109 8.83 -1.65 0.85
N VAL A 110 9.48 -2.80 1.09
CA VAL A 110 8.93 -4.13 0.77
C VAL A 110 7.64 -4.38 1.54
N ASN A 111 7.63 -4.12 2.85
CA ASN A 111 6.45 -4.33 3.69
C ASN A 111 5.27 -3.45 3.24
N GLU A 112 5.51 -2.19 2.85
CA GLU A 112 4.49 -1.30 2.31
C GLU A 112 3.93 -1.83 0.97
N ALA A 113 4.78 -2.39 0.11
CA ALA A 113 4.34 -2.98 -1.15
C ALA A 113 3.56 -4.30 -0.97
N GLU A 114 3.96 -5.14 0.00
CA GLU A 114 3.20 -6.33 0.41
C GLU A 114 1.81 -5.95 0.93
N ALA A 115 1.73 -4.90 1.76
CA ALA A 115 0.45 -4.40 2.25
C ALA A 115 -0.46 -3.93 1.10
N ALA A 116 0.08 -3.19 0.12
CA ALA A 116 -0.69 -2.75 -1.05
C ALA A 116 -1.19 -3.92 -1.92
N VAL A 117 -0.38 -4.98 -2.08
CA VAL A 117 -0.80 -6.22 -2.77
C VAL A 117 -1.93 -6.90 -1.99
N ALA A 118 -1.84 -6.98 -0.66
CA ALA A 118 -2.87 -7.57 0.18
C ALA A 118 -4.19 -6.79 0.11
N GLU A 119 -4.16 -5.45 0.22
CA GLU A 119 -5.34 -4.59 0.07
C GLU A 119 -6.02 -4.77 -1.30
N ALA A 120 -5.22 -4.83 -2.38
CA ALA A 120 -5.73 -5.09 -3.73
C ALA A 120 -6.39 -6.47 -3.83
N GLN A 121 -5.81 -7.49 -3.20
CA GLN A 121 -6.38 -8.83 -3.13
C GLN A 121 -7.71 -8.84 -2.38
N GLU A 122 -7.84 -8.11 -1.27
CA GLU A 122 -9.12 -7.97 -0.55
C GLU A 122 -10.22 -7.34 -1.42
N VAL A 123 -9.89 -6.32 -2.23
CA VAL A 123 -10.82 -5.72 -3.20
C VAL A 123 -11.24 -6.74 -4.26
N LEU A 124 -10.30 -7.53 -4.79
CA LEU A 124 -10.57 -8.58 -5.75
C LEU A 124 -11.47 -9.68 -5.16
N ASP A 125 -11.20 -10.15 -3.95
CA ASP A 125 -11.97 -11.20 -3.31
C ASP A 125 -13.38 -10.71 -2.94
N GLY A 126 -13.48 -9.49 -2.39
CA GLY A 126 -14.74 -8.86 -1.99
C GLY A 126 -15.70 -8.58 -3.15
N SER A 127 -15.21 -8.55 -4.40
CA SER A 127 -15.99 -8.31 -5.61
C SER A 127 -16.58 -9.55 -6.27
N ALA A 128 -16.35 -10.75 -5.73
CA ALA A 128 -16.86 -11.99 -6.33
C ALA A 128 -18.40 -11.97 -6.43
N GLY A 129 -18.92 -12.14 -7.65
CA GLY A 129 -20.36 -12.10 -7.94
C GLY A 129 -21.02 -10.74 -7.78
N LYS A 130 -20.24 -9.65 -7.61
CA LYS A 130 -20.74 -8.28 -7.39
C LYS A 130 -20.34 -7.33 -8.51
N THR A 131 -20.20 -7.83 -9.74
CA THR A 131 -19.92 -7.06 -10.95
C THR A 131 -20.74 -7.64 -12.10
N PHE A 132 -21.01 -6.86 -13.15
CA PHE A 132 -21.76 -7.35 -14.31
C PHE A 132 -20.93 -8.24 -15.24
N ASP A 133 -19.62 -7.98 -15.31
CA ASP A 133 -18.64 -8.76 -16.03
C ASP A 133 -17.37 -8.93 -15.19
N ASN A 134 -16.41 -9.69 -15.71
CA ASN A 134 -15.14 -9.98 -15.02
C ASN A 134 -13.98 -9.09 -15.49
N ILE A 135 -14.18 -8.14 -16.40
CA ILE A 135 -13.06 -7.44 -17.07
C ILE A 135 -12.21 -6.68 -16.04
N ALA A 136 -12.84 -5.87 -15.18
CA ALA A 136 -12.10 -5.13 -14.15
C ALA A 136 -11.43 -6.06 -13.11
N ARG A 137 -12.08 -7.19 -12.79
CA ARG A 137 -11.56 -8.19 -11.86
C ARG A 137 -10.32 -8.89 -12.44
N GLU A 138 -10.36 -9.28 -13.71
CA GLU A 138 -9.24 -9.90 -14.43
C GLU A 138 -8.04 -8.96 -14.51
N GLN A 139 -8.28 -7.68 -14.84
CA GLN A 139 -7.24 -6.66 -14.86
C GLN A 139 -6.57 -6.47 -13.49
N LEU A 140 -7.36 -6.44 -12.41
CA LEU A 140 -6.82 -6.36 -11.04
C LEU A 140 -6.04 -7.63 -10.67
N ALA A 141 -6.56 -8.82 -11.02
CA ALA A 141 -5.88 -10.09 -10.76
C ALA A 141 -4.52 -10.18 -11.46
N ASP A 142 -4.45 -9.77 -12.72
CA ASP A 142 -3.19 -9.74 -13.47
C ASP A 142 -2.19 -8.73 -12.87
N ALA A 143 -2.67 -7.54 -12.48
CA ALA A 143 -1.85 -6.53 -11.83
C ALA A 143 -1.31 -7.03 -10.47
N ILE A 144 -2.14 -7.69 -9.66
CA ILE A 144 -1.73 -8.32 -8.39
C ILE A 144 -0.67 -9.39 -8.65
N LYS A 145 -0.86 -10.26 -9.64
CA LYS A 145 0.08 -11.34 -9.96
C LYS A 145 1.46 -10.79 -10.35
N ILE A 146 1.50 -9.80 -11.24
CA ILE A 146 2.74 -9.15 -11.65
C ILE A 146 3.41 -8.50 -10.44
N ARG A 147 2.66 -7.71 -9.67
CA ARG A 147 3.22 -6.97 -8.54
C ARG A 147 3.69 -7.89 -7.41
N SER A 148 2.97 -8.98 -7.13
CA SER A 148 3.37 -9.98 -6.12
C SER A 148 4.73 -10.61 -6.47
N ALA A 149 4.99 -10.88 -7.75
CA ALA A 149 6.27 -11.42 -8.19
C ALA A 149 7.41 -10.40 -8.00
N GLU A 150 7.19 -9.14 -8.37
CA GLU A 150 8.16 -8.06 -8.19
C GLU A 150 8.48 -7.80 -6.71
N VAL A 151 7.46 -7.77 -5.86
CA VAL A 151 7.62 -7.58 -4.40
C VAL A 151 8.39 -8.75 -3.79
N LYS A 152 8.09 -9.98 -4.21
CA LYS A 152 8.83 -11.17 -3.77
C LYS A 152 10.30 -11.11 -4.18
N GLU A 153 10.61 -10.74 -5.42
CA GLU A 153 11.99 -10.60 -5.90
C GLU A 153 12.74 -9.54 -5.09
N ALA A 154 12.11 -8.39 -4.81
CA ALA A 154 12.68 -7.35 -3.97
C ALA A 154 12.93 -7.83 -2.53
N ALA A 155 11.96 -8.52 -1.92
CA ALA A 155 12.09 -9.09 -0.58
C ALA A 155 13.25 -10.11 -0.49
N ASP A 156 13.35 -11.01 -1.46
CA ASP A 156 14.42 -12.01 -1.55
C ASP A 156 15.79 -11.31 -1.70
N ALA A 157 15.87 -10.22 -2.49
CA ALA A 157 17.11 -9.49 -2.70
C ALA A 157 17.55 -8.63 -1.51
N VAL A 158 16.61 -8.00 -0.77
CA VAL A 158 16.90 -7.32 0.50
C VAL A 158 17.38 -8.32 1.56
N SER A 159 16.76 -9.51 1.62
CA SER A 159 17.15 -10.57 2.56
C SER A 159 18.51 -11.19 2.22
N ALA A 160 18.86 -11.27 0.93
CA ALA A 160 20.15 -11.77 0.47
C ALA A 160 21.30 -10.77 0.67
N ALA A 161 20.99 -9.49 0.87
CA ALA A 161 22.00 -8.47 1.11
C ALA A 161 22.62 -8.65 2.50
N ALA A 162 23.84 -9.17 2.52
CA ALA A 162 24.61 -9.37 3.73
C ALA A 162 25.87 -8.48 3.71
N LEU A 163 26.27 -8.00 4.88
CA LEU A 163 27.59 -7.41 5.03
C LEU A 163 28.65 -8.47 4.66
N PRO A 164 29.62 -8.14 3.79
CA PRO A 164 30.71 -9.05 3.49
C PRO A 164 31.48 -9.35 4.77
N ASP A 165 31.96 -10.58 4.93
CA ASP A 165 32.82 -10.98 6.07
C ASP A 165 34.22 -10.36 5.90
N VAL A 166 34.27 -9.04 6.07
CA VAL A 166 35.50 -8.27 6.16
C VAL A 166 35.74 -8.00 7.63
N LYS A 167 36.60 -8.83 8.23
CA LYS A 167 37.23 -8.54 9.51
C LYS A 167 38.53 -7.79 9.21
N PRO A 168 38.53 -6.44 9.13
CA PRO A 168 39.76 -5.69 8.87
C PRO A 168 40.79 -6.08 9.93
N LYS A 169 41.91 -6.65 9.48
CA LYS A 169 43.00 -7.03 10.38
C LYS A 169 43.72 -5.78 10.80
N HIS A 170 43.91 -5.60 12.11
CA HIS A 170 44.79 -4.54 12.59
C HIS A 170 46.24 -4.94 12.31
N VAL A 171 46.85 -4.33 11.30
CA VAL A 171 48.27 -4.48 11.01
C VAL A 171 48.93 -3.16 11.38
N ALA A 172 49.90 -3.20 12.30
CA ALA A 172 50.51 -2.01 12.92
C ALA A 172 51.16 -1.00 11.95
N TRP A 173 51.26 -1.34 10.66
CA TRP A 173 51.95 -0.55 9.64
C TRP A 173 51.10 -0.32 8.36
N ASP A 174 49.82 -0.70 8.38
CA ASP A 174 48.94 -0.63 7.20
C ASP A 174 48.14 0.68 7.13
N HIS A 175 48.32 1.60 8.10
CA HIS A 175 47.62 2.90 8.17
C HIS A 175 46.09 2.79 7.96
N GLY A 176 45.49 1.68 8.38
CA GLY A 176 44.05 1.42 8.22
C GLY A 176 43.57 1.11 6.80
N VAL A 177 44.44 0.74 5.84
CA VAL A 177 44.06 0.42 4.45
C VAL A 177 43.00 -0.68 4.39
N GLU A 178 43.09 -1.73 5.21
CA GLU A 178 42.05 -2.77 5.26
C GLU A 178 40.67 -2.24 5.71
N TYR A 179 40.60 -1.21 6.57
CA TYR A 179 39.33 -0.55 6.93
C TYR A 179 38.77 0.26 5.75
N VAL A 180 39.61 1.03 5.05
CA VAL A 180 39.20 1.80 3.86
C VAL A 180 38.69 0.87 2.76
N LYS A 181 39.38 -0.26 2.55
CA LYS A 181 38.98 -1.30 1.59
C LYS A 181 37.66 -1.97 1.98
N ALA A 182 37.47 -2.28 3.26
CA ALA A 182 36.21 -2.81 3.76
C ALA A 182 35.06 -1.80 3.61
N ALA A 183 35.29 -0.53 3.96
CA ALA A 183 34.30 0.55 3.81
C ALA A 183 33.89 0.72 2.34
N LYS A 184 34.85 0.72 1.40
CA LYS A 184 34.57 0.76 -0.04
C LYS A 184 33.78 -0.45 -0.53
N LYS A 185 34.08 -1.65 -0.02
CA LYS A 185 33.31 -2.86 -0.35
C LYS A 185 31.87 -2.77 0.13
N ILE A 186 31.65 -2.25 1.35
CA ILE A 186 30.29 -2.04 1.89
C ILE A 186 29.55 -0.99 1.09
N ALA A 187 30.19 0.15 0.79
CA ALA A 187 29.60 1.22 0.00
C ALA A 187 29.32 0.83 -1.47
N ALA A 188 29.96 -0.23 -1.97
CA ALA A 188 29.69 -0.80 -3.30
C ALA A 188 28.56 -1.84 -3.30
N ILE A 189 28.01 -2.20 -2.13
CA ILE A 189 26.80 -3.01 -2.06
C ILE A 189 25.65 -2.11 -2.45
N GLU A 190 25.26 -2.18 -3.71
CA GLU A 190 24.00 -1.62 -4.15
C GLU A 190 22.90 -2.53 -3.62
N LEU A 191 22.23 -2.08 -2.55
CA LEU A 191 20.92 -2.63 -2.24
C LEU A 191 20.06 -2.35 -3.48
N PRO A 192 19.37 -3.37 -4.05
CA PRO A 192 18.48 -3.16 -5.18
C PRO A 192 17.57 -2.01 -4.77
N THR A 193 17.74 -0.86 -5.43
CA THR A 193 17.40 0.42 -4.81
C THR A 193 16.04 0.32 -4.17
N ALA A 194 16.00 0.36 -2.83
CA ALA A 194 14.78 0.50 -2.06
C ALA A 194 13.88 1.55 -2.70
N ALA A 195 14.49 2.60 -3.24
CA ALA A 195 13.88 3.64 -4.04
C ALA A 195 13.25 3.19 -5.39
N ALA A 196 13.79 2.25 -6.16
CA ALA A 196 13.13 1.78 -7.39
C ALA A 196 12.00 0.78 -7.10
N ALA A 197 12.12 -0.05 -6.06
CA ALA A 197 11.05 -0.96 -5.63
C ALA A 197 9.89 -0.21 -4.95
N ALA A 198 10.19 0.84 -4.16
CA ALA A 198 9.21 1.73 -3.51
C ALA A 198 8.60 2.77 -4.46
N ALA A 199 9.41 3.40 -5.34
CA ALA A 199 8.94 4.47 -6.23
C ALA A 199 8.31 3.95 -7.53
N ALA A 200 8.43 2.65 -7.85
CA ALA A 200 7.59 1.98 -8.85
C ALA A 200 6.19 1.69 -8.27
N LYS A 201 5.50 2.78 -7.89
CA LYS A 201 4.05 3.02 -7.88
C LYS A 201 3.15 1.94 -7.26
N THR A 202 2.79 2.18 -5.99
CA THR A 202 1.46 1.82 -5.46
C THR A 202 0.31 2.25 -6.38
N ASP A 203 0.52 3.26 -7.26
CA ASP A 203 -0.47 3.64 -8.29
C ASP A 203 -0.83 2.51 -9.27
N ILE A 204 0.05 1.53 -9.53
CA ILE A 204 -0.22 0.46 -10.51
C ILE A 204 -1.42 -0.38 -10.08
N LEU A 205 -1.57 -0.63 -8.78
CA LEU A 205 -2.73 -1.35 -8.23
C LEU A 205 -3.92 -0.42 -7.97
N ALA A 206 -3.68 0.88 -7.72
CA ALA A 206 -4.73 1.83 -7.39
C ALA A 206 -5.78 1.97 -8.52
N ALA A 207 -5.34 2.11 -9.77
CA ALA A 207 -6.25 2.24 -10.91
C ALA A 207 -7.15 1.00 -11.14
N PRO A 208 -6.62 -0.23 -11.27
CA PRO A 208 -7.46 -1.42 -11.42
C PRO A 208 -8.30 -1.71 -10.17
N ALA A 209 -7.81 -1.44 -8.95
CA ALA A 209 -8.62 -1.56 -7.74
C ALA A 209 -9.82 -0.60 -7.75
N ALA A 210 -9.60 0.67 -8.13
CA ALA A 210 -10.67 1.66 -8.28
C ALA A 210 -11.68 1.25 -9.37
N ALA A 211 -11.23 0.63 -10.47
CA ALA A 211 -12.11 0.11 -11.51
C ALA A 211 -13.03 -1.01 -10.98
N VAL A 212 -12.51 -1.93 -10.15
CA VAL A 212 -13.31 -2.96 -9.49
C VAL A 212 -14.32 -2.35 -8.52
N VAL A 213 -13.92 -1.38 -7.70
CA VAL A 213 -14.82 -0.67 -6.78
C VAL A 213 -15.95 0.04 -7.55
N ALA A 214 -15.62 0.70 -8.67
CA ALA A 214 -16.62 1.34 -9.54
C ALA A 214 -17.59 0.31 -10.14
N ALA A 215 -17.10 -0.84 -10.59
CA ALA A 215 -17.93 -1.93 -11.09
C ALA A 215 -18.88 -2.48 -10.00
N GLN A 216 -18.40 -2.63 -8.76
CA GLN A 216 -19.24 -3.01 -7.62
C GLN A 216 -20.31 -1.97 -7.29
N ALA A 217 -19.97 -0.69 -7.37
CA ALA A 217 -20.93 0.39 -7.14
C ALA A 217 -22.03 0.39 -8.21
N ALA A 218 -21.67 0.16 -9.47
CA ALA A 218 -22.63 0.03 -10.57
C ALA A 218 -23.54 -1.19 -10.40
N TRP A 219 -22.97 -2.36 -10.05
CA TRP A 219 -23.75 -3.55 -9.73
C TRP A 219 -24.71 -3.32 -8.57
N ARG A 220 -24.24 -2.70 -7.47
CA ARG A 220 -25.06 -2.42 -6.29
C ARG A 220 -26.22 -1.49 -6.62
N LYS A 221 -25.95 -0.41 -7.35
CA LYS A 221 -26.99 0.52 -7.80
C LYS A 221 -28.09 -0.19 -8.58
N GLU A 222 -27.73 -1.17 -9.41
CA GLU A 222 -28.71 -1.97 -10.14
C GLU A 222 -29.45 -2.95 -9.23
N GLN A 223 -28.79 -3.60 -8.28
CA GLN A 223 -29.49 -4.42 -7.28
C GLN A 223 -30.49 -3.58 -6.47
N ASP A 224 -30.13 -2.36 -6.07
CA ASP A 224 -31.02 -1.44 -5.36
C ASP A 224 -32.22 -1.06 -6.24
N ARG A 225 -32.00 -0.81 -7.54
CA ARG A 225 -33.08 -0.58 -8.51
C ARG A 225 -34.00 -1.80 -8.62
N LEU A 226 -33.44 -3.00 -8.79
CA LEU A 226 -34.18 -4.26 -8.90
C LEU A 226 -34.96 -4.60 -7.61
N ASN A 227 -34.51 -4.12 -6.46
CA ASN A 227 -35.20 -4.29 -5.18
C ASN A 227 -36.23 -3.20 -4.90
N THR A 228 -36.26 -2.11 -5.66
CA THR A 228 -37.27 -1.06 -5.55
C THR A 228 -38.54 -1.49 -6.29
N ILE A 229 -39.44 -2.18 -5.58
CA ILE A 229 -40.72 -2.63 -6.13
C ILE A 229 -41.66 -1.44 -6.31
N ALA A 230 -42.01 -1.16 -7.56
CA ALA A 230 -42.95 -0.09 -7.92
C ALA A 230 -44.41 -0.53 -7.75
N HIS A 231 -44.69 -1.82 -7.93
CA HIS A 231 -46.03 -2.39 -7.82
C HIS A 231 -45.97 -3.86 -7.41
N THR A 232 -46.95 -4.30 -6.63
CA THR A 232 -47.13 -5.72 -6.28
C THR A 232 -48.46 -6.16 -6.84
N GLU A 233 -48.43 -7.21 -7.65
CA GLU A 233 -49.60 -7.77 -8.32
C GLU A 233 -49.90 -9.16 -7.75
N TRP A 234 -51.15 -9.38 -7.35
CA TRP A 234 -51.60 -10.69 -6.87
C TRP A 234 -52.48 -11.37 -7.91
N VAL A 235 -51.98 -12.48 -8.44
CA VAL A 235 -52.69 -13.29 -9.43
C VAL A 235 -53.44 -14.40 -8.71
N ARG A 236 -54.74 -14.21 -8.53
CA ARG A 236 -55.57 -15.08 -7.69
C ARG A 236 -55.77 -16.46 -8.27
N THR A 237 -56.04 -16.54 -9.57
CA THR A 237 -56.42 -17.78 -10.26
C THR A 237 -56.01 -17.74 -11.72
N ALA A 238 -56.01 -18.91 -12.38
CA ALA A 238 -56.12 -18.99 -13.83
C ALA A 238 -57.60 -18.98 -14.24
N GLY A 239 -57.91 -18.45 -15.42
CA GLY A 239 -59.29 -18.32 -15.91
C GLY A 239 -59.40 -17.38 -17.11
N PHE A 240 -60.57 -16.77 -17.28
CA PHE A 240 -60.82 -15.77 -18.31
C PHE A 240 -61.85 -14.73 -17.82
N GLN A 241 -62.80 -14.34 -18.67
CA GLN A 241 -63.69 -13.20 -18.43
C GLN A 241 -64.47 -13.27 -17.11
N SER A 242 -65.03 -14.42 -16.74
CA SER A 242 -65.80 -14.55 -15.49
C SER A 242 -64.94 -14.33 -14.24
N GLU A 243 -63.69 -14.79 -14.28
CA GLU A 243 -62.76 -14.62 -13.17
C GLU A 243 -62.24 -13.18 -13.09
N ILE A 244 -62.02 -12.52 -14.24
CA ILE A 244 -61.62 -11.12 -14.31
C ILE A 244 -62.75 -10.22 -13.80
N ASP A 245 -64.00 -10.49 -14.21
CA ASP A 245 -65.20 -9.75 -13.79
C ASP A 245 -65.44 -9.80 -12.27
N ALA A 246 -64.87 -10.78 -11.58
CA ALA A 246 -64.95 -10.89 -10.13
C ALA A 246 -64.17 -9.78 -9.40
N CYS A 247 -63.23 -9.10 -10.07
CA CYS A 247 -62.46 -7.97 -9.52
C CYS A 247 -61.82 -8.26 -8.16
N ASP A 248 -61.28 -9.47 -8.02
CA ASP A 248 -60.65 -9.99 -6.80
C ASP A 248 -59.19 -10.36 -7.13
N GLY A 249 -58.45 -9.38 -7.66
CA GLY A 249 -57.10 -9.54 -8.17
C GLY A 249 -57.00 -10.03 -9.62
N SER A 250 -55.76 -10.03 -10.11
CA SER A 250 -55.41 -10.44 -11.45
C SER A 250 -55.67 -11.91 -11.76
N VAL A 251 -55.87 -12.22 -13.04
CA VAL A 251 -56.14 -13.57 -13.55
C VAL A 251 -55.10 -13.98 -14.59
N ASP A 252 -54.54 -15.17 -14.46
CA ASP A 252 -53.74 -15.79 -15.53
C ASP A 252 -54.65 -16.27 -16.66
N ILE A 253 -54.53 -15.63 -17.83
CA ILE A 253 -55.33 -15.89 -19.03
C ILE A 253 -54.50 -16.52 -20.16
N SER A 254 -53.34 -17.11 -19.83
CA SER A 254 -52.40 -17.64 -20.81
C SER A 254 -53.02 -18.67 -21.77
N ASP A 255 -53.95 -19.49 -21.28
CA ASP A 255 -54.65 -20.50 -22.08
C ASP A 255 -55.52 -19.89 -23.18
N ASN A 256 -56.05 -18.69 -22.94
CA ASN A 256 -56.86 -17.95 -23.92
C ASN A 256 -56.01 -17.24 -25.00
N TYR A 257 -54.69 -17.14 -24.80
CA TYR A 257 -53.76 -16.55 -25.74
C TYR A 257 -52.75 -17.55 -26.34
N TRP A 258 -53.20 -18.79 -26.58
CA TRP A 258 -52.40 -19.84 -27.20
C TRP A 258 -51.06 -20.08 -26.48
N GLY A 259 -51.07 -19.99 -25.14
CA GLY A 259 -49.90 -20.21 -24.29
C GLY A 259 -48.98 -19.00 -24.15
N LYS A 260 -49.31 -17.84 -24.75
CA LYS A 260 -48.61 -16.59 -24.46
C LYS A 260 -48.88 -16.20 -23.01
N ARG A 261 -47.85 -16.25 -22.17
CA ARG A 261 -47.97 -15.98 -20.74
C ARG A 261 -48.54 -14.60 -20.49
N THR A 262 -49.78 -14.54 -19.99
CA THR A 262 -50.51 -13.28 -19.87
C THR A 262 -51.37 -13.26 -18.62
N VAL A 263 -51.27 -12.17 -17.88
CA VAL A 263 -52.12 -11.86 -16.73
C VAL A 263 -53.01 -10.67 -17.10
N ALA A 264 -54.27 -10.67 -16.67
CA ALA A 264 -55.21 -9.60 -16.95
C ALA A 264 -55.98 -9.15 -15.71
N GLU A 265 -56.34 -7.87 -15.71
CA GLU A 265 -57.23 -7.27 -14.72
C GLU A 265 -58.04 -6.13 -15.34
N HIS A 266 -59.25 -5.93 -14.83
CA HIS A 266 -60.06 -4.76 -15.19
C HIS A 266 -59.38 -3.47 -14.77
N TRP A 267 -59.50 -2.45 -15.62
CA TRP A 267 -58.93 -1.11 -15.36
C TRP A 267 -59.34 -0.57 -13.99
N SER A 268 -60.62 -0.68 -13.64
CA SER A 268 -61.16 -0.17 -12.37
C SER A 268 -60.79 -1.01 -11.14
N CYS A 269 -60.28 -2.23 -11.32
CA CYS A 269 -60.09 -3.20 -10.24
C CYS A 269 -58.64 -3.31 -9.76
N GLY A 270 -57.71 -2.63 -10.45
CA GLY A 270 -56.30 -2.52 -10.09
C GLY A 270 -55.44 -2.13 -11.30
N GLY A 271 -55.87 -2.53 -12.50
CA GLY A 271 -55.11 -2.31 -13.73
C GLY A 271 -54.81 -0.86 -14.11
N ARG A 272 -55.58 0.12 -13.63
CA ARG A 272 -55.26 1.56 -13.81
C ARG A 272 -53.94 1.97 -13.13
N ASP A 273 -53.58 1.28 -12.05
CA ASP A 273 -52.43 1.60 -11.20
C ASP A 273 -51.19 0.78 -11.61
N PHE A 274 -51.34 -0.16 -12.56
CA PHE A 274 -50.25 -0.98 -13.06
C PHE A 274 -49.21 -0.12 -13.83
N PRO A 275 -47.91 -0.23 -13.51
CA PRO A 275 -46.89 0.62 -14.10
C PRO A 275 -46.69 0.31 -15.59
N THR A 276 -46.68 1.37 -16.40
CA THR A 276 -46.46 1.31 -17.86
C THR A 276 -45.09 1.86 -18.27
N ALA A 277 -44.38 2.51 -17.36
CA ALA A 277 -43.07 3.10 -17.61
C ALA A 277 -41.98 2.02 -17.64
N ALA A 278 -41.15 2.04 -18.68
CA ALA A 278 -40.04 1.12 -18.82
C ALA A 278 -39.06 1.23 -17.63
N GLY A 279 -38.57 0.09 -17.14
CA GLY A 279 -37.64 -0.01 -16.02
C GLY A 279 -38.29 -0.10 -14.63
N ALA A 280 -39.61 0.05 -14.52
CA ALA A 280 -40.33 -0.21 -13.26
C ALA A 280 -40.27 -1.70 -12.89
N ILE A 281 -40.09 -2.01 -11.61
CA ILE A 281 -40.06 -3.40 -11.12
C ILE A 281 -41.39 -3.75 -10.50
N VAL A 282 -41.99 -4.85 -10.97
CA VAL A 282 -43.25 -5.39 -10.47
C VAL A 282 -42.98 -6.75 -9.85
N GLU A 283 -43.57 -6.98 -8.68
CA GLU A 283 -43.54 -8.28 -8.01
C GLU A 283 -44.90 -8.96 -8.18
N PHE A 284 -44.91 -10.13 -8.80
CA PHE A 284 -46.10 -10.95 -8.92
C PHE A 284 -46.12 -12.03 -7.82
N SER A 285 -47.29 -12.33 -7.29
CA SER A 285 -47.56 -13.40 -6.33
C SER A 285 -48.83 -14.18 -6.68
N GLY A 286 -49.02 -15.37 -6.12
CA GLY A 286 -50.18 -16.23 -6.42
C GLY A 286 -49.89 -17.27 -7.49
N VAL A 287 -50.81 -17.49 -8.44
CA VAL A 287 -50.64 -18.51 -9.50
C VAL A 287 -49.52 -18.18 -10.48
N VAL A 288 -49.23 -16.89 -10.65
CA VAL A 288 -48.03 -16.38 -11.33
C VAL A 288 -47.18 -15.66 -10.29
N SER A 289 -45.91 -16.01 -10.20
CA SER A 289 -45.00 -15.43 -9.20
C SER A 289 -43.63 -15.08 -9.77
N GLY A 290 -43.01 -14.03 -9.26
CA GLY A 290 -41.64 -13.61 -9.60
C GLY A 290 -41.50 -12.10 -9.74
N LYS A 291 -40.27 -11.62 -9.94
CA LYS A 291 -40.02 -10.20 -10.18
C LYS A 291 -39.80 -9.96 -11.67
N PHE A 292 -40.45 -8.92 -12.17
CA PHE A 292 -40.40 -8.55 -13.57
C PHE A 292 -40.10 -7.07 -13.73
N GLU A 293 -39.33 -6.75 -14.75
CA GLU A 293 -39.12 -5.40 -15.22
C GLU A 293 -40.10 -5.08 -16.35
N VAL A 294 -40.75 -3.93 -16.23
CA VAL A 294 -41.61 -3.38 -17.27
C VAL A 294 -40.75 -2.96 -18.46
N ILE A 295 -41.02 -3.52 -19.64
CA ILE A 295 -40.44 -3.09 -20.91
C ILE A 295 -41.18 -1.87 -21.45
N GLY A 296 -42.48 -1.79 -21.16
CA GLY A 296 -43.38 -0.70 -21.54
C GLY A 296 -44.68 -1.22 -22.14
N VAL A 297 -45.51 -0.31 -22.65
CA VAL A 297 -46.69 -0.67 -23.45
C VAL A 297 -46.21 -1.17 -24.81
N VAL A 298 -46.49 -2.45 -25.11
CA VAL A 298 -45.99 -3.15 -26.30
C VAL A 298 -47.06 -3.33 -27.37
N ALA A 299 -48.34 -3.23 -26.99
CA ALA A 299 -49.45 -3.13 -27.92
C ALA A 299 -50.65 -2.43 -27.28
N ARG A 300 -51.47 -1.84 -28.15
CA ARG A 300 -52.87 -1.51 -27.87
C ARG A 300 -53.71 -2.17 -28.94
N LEU A 301 -54.64 -3.02 -28.53
CA LEU A 301 -55.45 -3.84 -29.41
C LEU A 301 -56.92 -3.52 -29.20
N ASN A 302 -57.68 -3.42 -30.28
CA ASN A 302 -59.13 -3.27 -30.20
C ASN A 302 -59.82 -4.63 -30.21
N VAL A 303 -60.61 -4.95 -29.18
CA VAL A 303 -61.26 -6.27 -29.04
C VAL A 303 -62.23 -6.61 -30.18
N ASN A 304 -62.71 -5.61 -30.92
CA ASN A 304 -63.64 -5.80 -32.03
C ASN A 304 -62.95 -6.06 -33.37
N THR A 305 -61.66 -5.72 -33.51
CA THR A 305 -60.93 -5.82 -34.79
C THR A 305 -59.71 -6.71 -34.72
N ASP A 306 -59.04 -6.75 -33.57
CA ASP A 306 -57.80 -7.48 -33.35
C ASP A 306 -58.07 -8.80 -32.63
N GLY A 307 -57.29 -9.83 -32.95
CA GLY A 307 -57.44 -11.17 -32.42
C GLY A 307 -56.24 -11.63 -31.60
N VAL A 308 -56.29 -12.90 -31.18
CA VAL A 308 -55.21 -13.55 -30.41
C VAL A 308 -53.87 -13.58 -31.17
N ALA A 309 -53.94 -13.59 -32.51
CA ALA A 309 -52.75 -13.54 -33.36
C ALA A 309 -51.97 -12.22 -33.19
N ASP A 310 -52.66 -11.11 -32.87
CA ASP A 310 -52.09 -9.78 -32.75
C ASP A 310 -51.47 -9.51 -31.37
N VAL A 311 -51.73 -10.38 -30.39
CA VAL A 311 -51.08 -10.31 -29.07
C VAL A 311 -49.56 -10.45 -29.23
N PRO A 312 -48.74 -9.52 -28.71
CA PRO A 312 -47.29 -9.57 -28.86
C PRO A 312 -46.65 -10.84 -28.29
N SER A 313 -45.46 -11.18 -28.78
CA SER A 313 -44.65 -12.30 -28.30
C SER A 313 -43.24 -11.83 -27.93
N GLY A 314 -42.42 -12.72 -27.34
CA GLY A 314 -41.04 -12.40 -26.95
C GLY A 314 -40.88 -11.78 -25.57
N PHE A 315 -41.94 -11.80 -24.75
CA PHE A 315 -41.93 -11.36 -23.35
C PHE A 315 -42.06 -12.56 -22.42
N ASP A 316 -41.50 -12.46 -21.21
CA ASP A 316 -41.61 -13.51 -20.20
C ASP A 316 -43.01 -13.57 -19.58
N LEU A 317 -43.70 -12.43 -19.59
CA LEU A 317 -45.08 -12.22 -19.18
C LEU A 317 -45.65 -10.98 -19.88
N LEU A 318 -46.95 -11.00 -20.17
CA LEU A 318 -47.72 -9.84 -20.55
C LEU A 318 -48.69 -9.48 -19.42
N TYR A 319 -48.92 -8.19 -19.21
CA TYR A 319 -50.01 -7.70 -18.38
C TYR A 319 -51.03 -6.97 -19.26
N GLN A 320 -52.30 -7.34 -19.18
CA GLN A 320 -53.38 -6.78 -19.97
C GLN A 320 -54.38 -6.01 -19.09
N THR A 321 -54.73 -4.80 -19.50
CA THR A 321 -55.82 -4.02 -18.92
C THR A 321 -56.53 -3.19 -20.01
N CYS A 322 -57.59 -2.45 -19.66
CA CYS A 322 -58.32 -1.58 -20.61
C CYS A 322 -57.77 -0.15 -20.55
N TRP A 323 -57.49 0.51 -21.67
CA TRP A 323 -56.97 1.87 -21.67
C TRP A 323 -58.03 2.87 -21.18
N ALA A 324 -57.74 3.58 -20.09
CA ALA A 324 -58.63 4.60 -19.53
C ALA A 324 -60.07 4.09 -19.24
N GLY A 325 -60.23 2.79 -19.02
CA GLY A 325 -61.52 2.14 -18.78
C GLY A 325 -62.35 1.84 -20.04
N ASP A 326 -61.82 2.05 -21.24
CA ASP A 326 -62.50 1.65 -22.49
C ASP A 326 -62.31 0.15 -22.73
N SER A 327 -63.38 -0.63 -22.54
CA SER A 327 -63.36 -2.09 -22.71
C SER A 327 -63.07 -2.54 -24.14
N SER A 328 -63.17 -1.64 -25.11
CA SER A 328 -62.81 -1.95 -26.49
C SER A 328 -61.32 -1.76 -26.79
N ASP A 329 -60.56 -1.09 -25.93
CA ASP A 329 -59.15 -0.74 -26.13
C ASP A 329 -58.25 -1.40 -25.08
N MET A 330 -57.71 -2.56 -25.42
CA MET A 330 -56.86 -3.35 -24.53
C MET A 330 -55.41 -2.88 -24.63
N THR A 331 -54.80 -2.58 -23.49
CA THR A 331 -53.37 -2.26 -23.37
C THR A 331 -52.61 -3.49 -22.90
N PHE A 332 -51.53 -3.82 -23.60
CA PHE A 332 -50.58 -4.86 -23.21
C PHE A 332 -49.26 -4.24 -22.77
N VAL A 333 -48.84 -4.55 -21.55
CA VAL A 333 -47.53 -4.19 -20.99
C VAL A 333 -46.63 -5.41 -21.06
N GLY A 334 -45.48 -5.25 -21.72
CA GLY A 334 -44.47 -6.30 -21.84
C GLY A 334 -43.60 -6.36 -20.59
N LEU A 335 -43.33 -7.57 -20.10
CA LEU A 335 -42.55 -7.80 -18.88
C LEU A 335 -41.39 -8.76 -19.17
N ARG A 336 -40.24 -8.48 -18.58
CA ARG A 336 -39.04 -9.35 -18.59
C ARG A 336 -38.73 -9.80 -17.18
N ARG A 337 -38.51 -11.09 -16.95
CA ARG A 337 -38.13 -11.64 -15.64
C ARG A 337 -36.75 -11.14 -15.23
N VAL A 338 -36.61 -10.73 -13.98
CA VAL A 338 -35.34 -10.26 -13.38
C VAL A 338 -34.95 -11.02 -12.11
N ALA A 339 -35.89 -11.75 -11.49
CA ALA A 339 -35.65 -12.76 -10.45
C ALA A 339 -36.80 -13.78 -10.46
#